data_AF-A0A5J4TZJ7-F1
#
_entry.id   AF-A0A5J4TZJ7-F1
#
_cell.length_a   1.000
_cell.length_b   1.000
_cell.length_c   1.000
_cell.angle_alpha   90.00
_cell.angle_beta   90.00
_cell.angle_gamma   90.00
#
_symmetry.space_group_name_H-M   'P 1'
#
loop_
_entity.id
_entity.type
_entity.pdbx_description
1 polymer ?
#
loop_
_entity_poly.entity_id
_entity_poly.type
_entity_poly.pdbx_seq_one_letter_code
_entity_poly.pdbx_strand_id
1 'polypeptide(L)'
;MDKINETTITEHDANKTQAIADQFHNIINVVTDTLSDRITELNQYVRQLAPRAVPNGKERTYILIVKEVNEDEQLDEQQEDLITIRVRRINRKDLRPAKIERYRHESLLFVDNLPIAMTINERIKDVLQQRQDVKIWLTHYTFPEDQLDQIIDQIQAIINIARAH
;
A
#
# COMPACT_ATOMS: atom_id res chain seq x y z
N MET A 1 17.56 -6.83 20.77
CA MET A 1 16.63 -5.75 21.13
C MET A 1 15.61 -5.61 20.03
N ASP A 2 14.34 -5.70 20.37
CA ASP A 2 13.22 -5.64 19.43
C ASP A 2 12.97 -4.18 19.04
N LYS A 3 13.51 -3.74 17.90
CA LYS A 3 13.46 -2.33 17.45
C LYS A 3 12.06 -1.84 17.08
N ILE A 4 11.08 -2.76 17.03
CA ILE A 4 9.72 -2.53 16.54
C ILE A 4 8.93 -1.55 17.43
N ASN A 5 9.25 -1.46 18.73
CA ASN A 5 8.52 -0.64 19.71
C ASN A 5 9.36 0.50 20.34
N GLU A 6 10.40 0.97 19.66
CA GLU A 6 11.30 1.98 20.22
C GLU A 6 10.66 3.37 20.19
N THR A 7 10.34 3.90 21.37
CA THR A 7 9.79 5.24 21.62
C THR A 7 10.89 6.31 21.53
N THR A 8 10.62 7.42 20.84
CA THR A 8 11.50 8.59 20.82
C THR A 8 11.09 9.55 21.93
N ILE A 9 12.02 9.88 22.84
CA ILE A 9 11.81 10.83 23.94
C ILE A 9 12.76 12.00 23.70
N THR A 10 12.22 13.22 23.71
CA THR A 10 13.01 14.45 23.60
C THR A 10 12.73 15.30 24.83
N GLU A 11 13.80 15.71 25.52
CA GLU A 11 13.74 16.61 26.67
C GLU A 11 14.07 18.04 26.21
N HIS A 12 13.34 19.02 26.72
CA HIS A 12 13.55 20.42 26.40
C HIS A 12 13.42 21.28 27.66
N ASP A 13 14.47 22.05 27.96
CA ASP A 13 14.46 23.00 29.05
C ASP A 13 13.69 24.26 28.67
N ALA A 14 12.68 24.63 29.48
CA ALA A 14 11.84 25.78 29.21
C ALA A 14 12.65 27.08 29.13
N ASN A 15 12.62 27.74 27.97
CA ASN A 15 13.26 29.02 27.75
C ASN A 15 12.31 30.15 28.21
N LYS A 16 12.66 30.87 29.27
CA LYS A 16 11.82 31.95 29.82
C LYS A 16 11.68 33.18 28.92
N THR A 17 12.48 33.25 27.86
CA THR A 17 12.56 34.38 26.93
C THR A 17 11.80 34.16 25.62
N GLN A 18 11.41 32.92 25.31
CA GLN A 18 10.69 32.56 24.10
C GLN A 18 9.22 32.27 24.43
N ALA A 19 8.28 32.57 23.52
CA ALA A 19 6.89 32.19 23.71
C ALA A 19 6.78 30.66 23.81
N ILE A 20 5.93 30.19 24.74
CA ILE A 20 5.73 28.75 24.99
C ILE A 20 5.27 28.01 23.72
N ALA A 21 4.44 28.65 22.89
CA ALA A 21 3.97 28.07 21.63
C ALA A 21 5.10 27.80 20.63
N ASP A 22 6.06 28.72 20.52
CA ASP A 22 7.21 28.56 19.61
C ASP A 22 8.16 27.47 20.10
N GLN A 23 8.30 27.32 21.43
CA GLN A 23 9.07 26.22 22.03
C GLN A 23 8.43 24.87 21.70
N PHE A 24 7.10 24.75 21.84
CA PHE A 24 6.40 23.53 21.44
C PHE A 24 6.54 23.23 19.94
N HIS A 25 6.43 24.23 19.08
CA HIS A 25 6.65 24.05 17.63
C HIS A 25 8.04 23.52 17.33
N ASN A 26 9.08 24.07 17.96
CA ASN A 26 10.45 23.60 17.78
C ASN A 26 10.61 22.13 18.21
N ILE A 27 10.07 21.76 19.37
CA ILE A 27 10.13 20.36 19.85
C ILE A 27 9.39 19.42 18.90
N ILE A 28 8.19 19.80 18.46
CA ILE A 28 7.39 19.01 17.51
C ILE A 28 8.15 18.82 16.21
N ASN A 29 8.78 19.86 15.68
CA ASN A 29 9.58 19.76 14.45
C ASN A 29 10.76 18.81 14.64
N VAL A 30 11.52 18.93 15.74
CA VAL A 30 12.65 18.04 16.03
C VAL A 30 12.22 16.58 16.13
N VAL A 31 11.11 16.30 16.83
CA VAL A 31 10.57 14.94 16.94
C VAL A 31 10.09 14.43 15.58
N THR A 32 9.39 15.27 14.82
CA THR A 32 8.91 14.95 13.47
C THR A 32 10.05 14.59 12.52
N ASP A 33 11.11 15.40 12.52
CA ASP A 33 12.30 15.20 11.68
C ASP A 33 13.02 13.90 12.07
N THR A 34 13.25 13.69 13.36
CA THR A 34 13.90 12.48 13.89
C THR A 34 13.13 11.21 13.50
N LEU A 35 11.81 11.24 13.62
CA LEU A 35 10.96 10.12 13.21
C LEU A 35 10.98 9.92 11.70
N SER A 36 11.01 11.01 10.92
CA SER A 36 11.06 10.96 9.45
C SER A 36 12.37 10.36 8.93
N ASP A 37 13.50 10.73 9.52
CA ASP A 37 14.81 10.16 9.21
C ASP A 37 14.83 8.66 9.52
N ARG A 38 14.32 8.28 10.69
CA ARG A 38 14.25 6.88 11.11
C ARG A 38 13.36 6.03 10.21
N ILE A 39 12.21 6.57 9.77
CA ILE A 39 11.35 5.94 8.77
C ILE A 39 12.12 5.74 7.45
N THR A 40 12.87 6.76 7.03
CA THR A 40 13.66 6.70 5.80
C THR A 40 14.73 5.60 5.86
N GLU A 41 15.48 5.52 6.97
CA GLU A 41 16.48 4.46 7.19
C GLU A 41 15.86 3.06 7.23
N LEU A 42 14.75 2.88 7.96
CA LEU A 42 14.04 1.60 8.04
C LEU A 42 13.56 1.16 6.65
N ASN A 43 13.03 2.08 5.85
CA ASN A 43 12.61 1.79 4.49
C ASN A 43 13.80 1.37 3.59
N GLN A 44 14.95 2.02 3.73
CA GLN A 44 16.16 1.61 3.01
C GLN A 44 16.64 0.21 3.44
N TYR A 45 16.63 -0.08 4.74
CA TYR A 45 17.00 -1.40 5.26
C TYR A 45 16.07 -2.50 4.73
N VAL A 46 14.74 -2.27 4.76
CA VAL A 46 13.74 -3.21 4.23
C VAL A 46 13.99 -3.51 2.75
N ARG A 47 14.35 -2.50 1.94
CA ARG A 47 14.66 -2.69 0.51
C ARG A 47 15.90 -3.55 0.25
N GLN A 48 16.85 -3.61 1.20
CA GLN A 48 18.08 -4.40 1.08
C GLN A 48 17.89 -5.87 1.51
N LEU A 49 16.80 -6.19 2.21
CA LEU A 49 16.55 -7.56 2.63
C LEU A 49 16.24 -8.45 1.43
N ALA A 50 16.96 -9.57 1.33
CA ALA A 50 16.68 -10.58 0.32
C ALA A 50 15.22 -11.08 0.47
N PRO A 51 14.47 -11.22 -0.64
CA PRO A 51 13.13 -11.79 -0.58
C PRO A 51 13.17 -13.15 0.11
N ARG A 52 12.30 -13.35 1.12
CA ARG A 52 12.19 -14.67 1.76
C ARG A 52 11.78 -15.70 0.70
N ALA A 53 12.57 -16.77 0.57
CA ALA A 53 12.26 -17.86 -0.33
C ALA A 53 10.89 -18.47 0.02
N VAL A 54 10.03 -18.62 -0.98
CA VAL A 54 8.72 -19.27 -0.80
C VAL A 54 8.97 -20.77 -0.65
N PRO A 55 8.47 -21.44 0.40
CA PRO A 55 8.64 -22.89 0.54
C PRO A 55 8.07 -23.66 -0.67
N ASN A 56 8.82 -24.64 -1.17
CA ASN A 56 8.40 -25.48 -2.29
C ASN A 56 6.98 -26.05 -2.07
N GLY A 57 6.14 -25.99 -3.09
CA GLY A 57 4.75 -26.48 -3.05
C GLY A 57 3.76 -25.57 -2.31
N LYS A 58 4.21 -24.45 -1.74
CA LYS A 58 3.32 -23.36 -1.31
C LYS A 58 3.24 -22.25 -2.35
N GLU A 59 3.64 -22.53 -3.57
CA GLU A 59 4.05 -21.48 -4.50
C GLU A 59 2.91 -20.64 -5.07
N ARG A 60 1.65 -21.10 -5.16
CA ARG A 60 0.57 -20.41 -5.92
C ARG A 60 -0.85 -20.61 -5.36
N THR A 61 -1.15 -20.03 -4.18
CA THR A 61 -2.48 -20.17 -3.54
C THR A 61 -3.28 -18.88 -3.46
N TYR A 62 -2.77 -17.76 -3.96
CA TYR A 62 -3.43 -16.48 -3.82
C TYR A 62 -4.22 -16.09 -5.07
N ILE A 63 -5.28 -15.32 -4.85
CA ILE A 63 -6.05 -14.62 -5.87
C ILE A 63 -5.80 -13.12 -5.66
N LEU A 64 -5.58 -12.37 -6.74
CA LEU A 64 -5.65 -10.91 -6.72
C LEU A 64 -6.94 -10.48 -7.39
N ILE A 65 -7.63 -9.55 -6.72
CA ILE A 65 -8.84 -8.91 -7.21
C ILE A 65 -8.62 -7.41 -7.22
N VAL A 66 -9.04 -6.78 -8.31
CA VAL A 66 -9.23 -5.34 -8.39
C VAL A 66 -10.72 -5.12 -8.55
N LYS A 67 -11.31 -4.37 -7.62
CA LYS A 67 -12.72 -3.99 -7.68
C LYS A 67 -12.83 -2.49 -7.51
N GLU A 68 -13.84 -1.90 -8.11
CA GLU A 68 -14.28 -0.57 -7.74
C GLU A 68 -14.80 -0.55 -6.29
N VAL A 69 -14.67 0.60 -5.65
CA VAL A 69 -15.09 0.83 -4.27
C VAL A 69 -16.40 1.61 -4.31
N ASN A 70 -17.50 0.93 -3.97
CA ASN A 70 -18.81 1.56 -3.84
C ASN A 70 -18.77 2.70 -2.82
N GLU A 71 -19.65 3.69 -2.99
CA GLU A 71 -19.83 4.89 -2.16
C GLU A 71 -19.69 4.66 -0.64
N ASP A 72 -20.22 3.55 -0.12
CA ASP A 72 -20.17 3.22 1.31
C ASP A 72 -18.78 2.84 1.85
N GLU A 73 -17.83 2.44 0.99
CA GLU A 73 -16.44 2.12 1.33
C GLU A 73 -15.48 3.28 0.94
N GLN A 74 -15.99 4.41 0.44
CA GLN A 74 -15.18 5.55 0.00
C GLN A 74 -14.73 6.41 1.18
N LEU A 75 -13.50 6.93 1.09
CA LEU A 75 -12.85 7.67 2.18
C LEU A 75 -12.95 9.19 2.02
N ASP A 76 -13.40 9.67 0.86
CA ASP A 76 -13.55 11.09 0.52
C ASP A 76 -14.88 11.32 -0.23
N GLU A 77 -15.40 12.55 -0.19
CA GLU A 77 -16.56 12.98 -0.98
C GLU A 77 -16.26 12.88 -2.49
N GLN A 78 -17.17 12.28 -3.27
CA GLN A 78 -17.02 12.16 -4.72
C GLN A 78 -16.75 13.53 -5.36
N GLN A 79 -15.57 13.71 -5.94
CA GLN A 79 -15.43 14.59 -7.09
C GLN A 79 -15.96 13.82 -8.29
N GLU A 80 -16.81 14.43 -9.11
CA GLU A 80 -17.54 13.81 -10.24
C GLU A 80 -16.64 13.05 -11.24
N ASP A 81 -15.31 13.23 -11.18
CA ASP A 81 -14.36 12.66 -12.14
C ASP A 81 -13.35 11.68 -11.53
N LEU A 82 -13.46 11.30 -10.25
CA LEU A 82 -12.51 10.41 -9.58
C LEU A 82 -13.10 9.03 -9.29
N ILE A 83 -12.35 7.99 -9.64
CA ILE A 83 -12.67 6.60 -9.29
C ILE A 83 -11.73 6.09 -8.19
N THR A 84 -12.26 5.27 -7.29
CA THR A 84 -11.46 4.54 -6.31
C THR A 84 -11.54 3.04 -6.56
N ILE A 85 -10.39 2.40 -6.80
CA ILE A 85 -10.27 0.95 -6.88
C ILE A 85 -9.60 0.40 -5.63
N ARG A 86 -9.94 -0.85 -5.30
CA ARG A 86 -9.29 -1.61 -4.24
C ARG A 86 -8.59 -2.83 -4.81
N VAL A 87 -7.28 -2.88 -4.62
CA VAL A 87 -6.44 -4.03 -5.02
C VAL A 87 -6.24 -4.92 -3.80
N ARG A 88 -6.78 -6.14 -3.83
CA ARG A 88 -6.66 -7.10 -2.72
C ARG A 88 -6.03 -8.39 -3.18
N ARG A 89 -5.19 -8.94 -2.31
CA ARG A 89 -4.71 -10.31 -2.43
C ARG A 89 -5.35 -11.17 -1.34
N ILE A 90 -5.97 -12.28 -1.73
CA ILE A 90 -6.71 -13.16 -0.83
C ILE A 90 -6.22 -14.58 -1.04
N ASN A 91 -5.98 -15.32 0.05
CA ASN A 91 -5.65 -16.73 -0.05
C ASN A 91 -6.88 -17.50 -0.53
N ARG A 92 -6.76 -18.22 -1.64
CA ARG A 92 -7.85 -19.00 -2.25
C ARG A 92 -8.47 -20.00 -1.29
N LYS A 93 -7.67 -20.57 -0.37
CA LYS A 93 -8.15 -21.53 0.63
C LYS A 93 -9.15 -20.94 1.62
N ASP A 94 -9.13 -19.62 1.80
CA ASP A 94 -10.00 -18.92 2.74
C ASP A 94 -11.34 -18.51 2.08
N LEU A 95 -11.51 -18.81 0.78
CA LEU A 95 -12.69 -18.46 0.00
C LEU A 95 -13.48 -19.70 -0.40
N ARG A 96 -14.81 -19.61 -0.25
CA ARG A 96 -15.74 -20.61 -0.79
C ARG A 96 -15.79 -20.52 -2.32
N PRO A 97 -15.99 -21.65 -3.05
CA PRO A 97 -16.07 -21.64 -4.52
C PRO A 97 -17.04 -20.62 -5.10
N ALA A 98 -18.26 -20.51 -4.55
CA ALA A 98 -19.24 -19.51 -5.00
C ALA A 98 -18.73 -18.05 -4.91
N LYS A 99 -17.90 -17.76 -3.89
CA LYS A 99 -17.32 -16.42 -3.72
C LYS A 99 -16.17 -16.17 -4.70
N ILE A 100 -15.42 -17.21 -5.06
CA ILE A 100 -14.40 -17.13 -6.11
C ILE A 100 -15.08 -16.84 -7.46
N GLU A 101 -16.16 -17.55 -7.77
CA GLU A 101 -16.91 -17.35 -9.01
C GLU A 101 -17.49 -15.94 -9.11
N ARG A 102 -18.07 -15.46 -8.00
CA ARG A 102 -18.53 -14.07 -7.91
C ARG A 102 -17.41 -13.08 -8.23
N TYR A 103 -16.23 -13.26 -7.64
CA TYR A 103 -15.09 -12.39 -7.94
C TYR A 103 -14.61 -12.50 -9.39
N ARG A 104 -14.72 -13.65 -10.04
CA ARG A 104 -14.38 -13.79 -11.47
C ARG A 104 -15.25 -12.93 -12.37
N HIS A 105 -16.52 -12.72 -12.00
CA HIS A 105 -17.48 -11.97 -12.81
C HIS A 105 -17.57 -10.48 -12.45
N GLU A 106 -17.45 -10.14 -11.18
CA GLU A 106 -17.69 -8.77 -10.69
C GLU A 106 -16.42 -7.91 -10.54
N SER A 107 -15.22 -8.50 -10.62
CA SER A 107 -13.98 -7.73 -10.46
C SER A 107 -13.58 -7.09 -11.78
N LEU A 108 -13.09 -5.85 -11.73
CA LEU A 108 -12.41 -5.17 -12.84
C LEU A 108 -11.20 -5.98 -13.32
N LEU A 109 -10.50 -6.61 -12.39
CA LEU A 109 -9.45 -7.57 -12.70
C LEU A 109 -9.46 -8.74 -11.72
N PHE A 110 -9.42 -9.95 -12.27
CA PHE A 110 -9.35 -11.19 -11.49
C PHE A 110 -8.17 -12.05 -11.93
N VAL A 111 -7.30 -12.37 -10.97
CA VAL A 111 -6.08 -13.16 -11.24
C VAL A 111 -5.95 -14.27 -10.21
N ASP A 112 -6.09 -15.52 -10.67
CA ASP A 112 -5.92 -16.72 -9.83
C ASP A 112 -4.48 -17.26 -9.87
N ASN A 113 -4.17 -18.23 -9.01
CA ASN A 113 -2.91 -18.96 -8.98
C ASN A 113 -1.69 -18.04 -8.85
N LEU A 114 -1.81 -16.98 -8.06
CA LEU A 114 -0.71 -16.05 -7.79
C LEU A 114 0.24 -16.56 -6.73
N PRO A 115 1.52 -16.22 -6.86
CA PRO A 115 2.49 -16.64 -5.89
C PRO A 115 2.37 -15.94 -4.55
N ILE A 116 2.85 -16.63 -3.50
CA ILE A 116 2.88 -16.08 -2.14
C ILE A 116 3.80 -14.86 -2.05
N ALA A 117 4.85 -14.81 -2.87
CA ALA A 117 5.84 -13.74 -2.85
C ALA A 117 5.17 -12.36 -2.86
N MET A 118 5.57 -11.50 -1.91
CA MET A 118 4.95 -10.20 -1.62
C MET A 118 5.24 -9.13 -2.69
N THR A 119 6.04 -9.47 -3.70
CA THR A 119 6.58 -8.54 -4.71
C THR A 119 5.52 -7.90 -5.60
N ILE A 120 4.36 -8.52 -5.80
CA ILE A 120 3.33 -7.97 -6.71
C ILE A 120 2.66 -6.74 -6.11
N ASN A 121 2.21 -6.80 -4.86
CA ASN A 121 1.52 -5.66 -4.22
C ASN A 121 2.46 -4.46 -4.05
N GLU A 122 3.71 -4.72 -3.63
CA GLU A 122 4.72 -3.67 -3.50
C GLU A 122 5.05 -3.06 -4.87
N ARG A 123 5.21 -3.87 -5.92
CA ARG A 123 5.44 -3.34 -7.28
C ARG A 123 4.27 -2.50 -7.81
N ILE A 124 3.03 -2.93 -7.57
CA ILE A 124 1.84 -2.14 -7.94
C ILE A 124 1.90 -0.79 -7.21
N LYS A 125 2.15 -0.80 -5.91
CA LYS A 125 2.28 0.42 -5.11
C LYS A 125 3.42 1.31 -5.63
N ASP A 126 4.62 0.77 -5.83
CA ASP A 126 5.79 1.52 -6.28
C ASP A 126 5.55 2.18 -7.64
N VAL A 127 4.93 1.48 -8.59
CA VAL A 127 4.63 2.01 -9.94
C VAL A 127 3.56 3.09 -9.86
N LEU A 128 2.45 2.83 -9.17
CA LEU A 128 1.34 3.77 -9.08
C LEU A 128 1.69 5.01 -8.24
N GLN A 129 2.60 4.88 -7.26
CA GLN A 129 3.07 6.00 -6.45
C GLN A 129 3.95 6.99 -7.22
N GLN A 130 4.51 6.61 -8.37
CA GLN A 130 5.24 7.56 -9.24
C GLN A 130 4.29 8.51 -9.99
N ARG A 131 2.99 8.21 -10.03
CA ARG A 131 2.00 9.04 -10.70
C ARG A 131 1.55 10.17 -9.77
N GLN A 132 1.52 11.40 -10.27
CA GLN A 132 1.11 12.57 -9.47
C GLN A 132 -0.40 12.64 -9.24
N ASP A 133 -1.18 11.98 -10.09
CA ASP A 133 -2.64 11.97 -10.11
C ASP A 133 -3.24 10.77 -9.36
N VAL A 134 -2.42 9.95 -8.68
CA VAL A 134 -2.88 8.80 -7.91
C VAL A 134 -2.70 9.05 -6.42
N LYS A 135 -3.82 9.06 -5.68
CA LYS A 135 -3.83 9.02 -4.22
C LYS A 135 -3.86 7.57 -3.75
N ILE A 136 -2.93 7.19 -2.87
CA ILE A 136 -2.82 5.82 -2.35
C ILE A 136 -3.15 5.81 -0.87
N TRP A 137 -4.13 4.99 -0.47
CA TRP A 137 -4.42 4.70 0.93
C TRP A 137 -4.56 3.20 1.16
N LEU A 138 -3.55 2.60 1.80
CA LEU A 138 -3.45 1.15 2.03
C LEU A 138 -3.58 0.35 0.73
N THR A 139 -4.76 -0.24 0.49
CA THR A 139 -5.09 -1.03 -0.70
C THR A 139 -5.99 -0.28 -1.68
N HIS A 140 -6.30 0.99 -1.41
CA HIS A 140 -7.18 1.84 -2.18
C HIS A 140 -6.34 2.81 -3.02
N TYR A 141 -6.74 2.97 -4.27
CA TYR A 141 -6.08 3.83 -5.24
C TYR A 141 -7.17 4.70 -5.86
N THR A 142 -7.04 6.01 -5.71
CA THR A 142 -7.99 7.00 -6.21
C THR A 142 -7.31 7.84 -7.28
N PHE A 143 -7.95 7.99 -8.44
CA PHE A 143 -7.40 8.67 -9.62
C PHE A 143 -8.53 9.05 -10.60
N PRO A 144 -8.25 9.84 -11.66
CA PRO A 144 -9.27 10.21 -12.65
C PRO A 144 -9.89 9.01 -13.38
N GLU A 145 -11.23 8.97 -13.49
CA GLU A 145 -11.96 7.81 -14.03
C GLU A 145 -11.54 7.45 -15.47
N ASP A 146 -11.19 8.43 -16.30
CA ASP A 146 -10.72 8.24 -17.68
C ASP A 146 -9.41 7.43 -17.78
N GLN A 147 -8.68 7.29 -16.66
CA GLN A 147 -7.45 6.52 -16.58
C GLN A 147 -7.64 5.07 -16.13
N LEU A 148 -8.88 4.65 -15.84
CA LEU A 148 -9.16 3.33 -15.29
C LEU A 148 -8.54 2.20 -16.10
N ASP A 149 -8.81 2.15 -17.40
CA ASP A 149 -8.30 1.08 -18.28
C ASP A 149 -6.77 1.06 -18.28
N GLN A 150 -6.13 2.23 -18.33
CA GLN A 150 -4.67 2.36 -18.28
C GLN A 150 -4.09 1.82 -16.97
N ILE A 151 -4.73 2.12 -15.84
CA ILE A 151 -4.31 1.64 -14.52
C ILE A 151 -4.47 0.12 -14.43
N ILE A 152 -5.59 -0.43 -14.92
CA ILE A 152 -5.84 -1.88 -14.94
C ILE A 152 -4.80 -2.59 -15.81
N ASP A 153 -4.47 -2.04 -16.99
CA ASP A 153 -3.44 -2.57 -17.88
C ASP A 153 -2.05 -2.56 -17.23
N GLN A 154 -1.69 -1.48 -16.52
CA GLN A 154 -0.44 -1.39 -15.77
C GLN A 154 -0.35 -2.47 -14.69
N ILE A 155 -1.43 -2.67 -13.90
CA ILE A 155 -1.50 -3.72 -12.89
C ILE A 155 -1.36 -5.10 -13.53
N GLN A 156 -2.05 -5.35 -14.64
CA GLN A 156 -1.99 -6.61 -15.37
C GLN A 156 -0.59 -6.89 -15.91
N ALA A 157 0.11 -5.87 -16.45
CA ALA A 157 1.48 -6.00 -16.93
C ALA A 157 2.45 -6.38 -15.80
N ILE A 158 2.34 -5.74 -14.62
CA ILE A 158 3.15 -6.06 -13.43
C ILE A 158 2.95 -7.53 -13.03
N ILE A 159 1.70 -7.99 -13.03
CA ILE A 159 1.34 -9.37 -12.71
C ILE A 159 1.92 -10.36 -13.73
N ASN A 160 1.84 -10.05 -15.03
CA ASN A 160 2.36 -10.91 -16.08
C ASN A 160 3.89 -11.08 -15.97
N ILE A 161 4.61 -9.99 -15.69
CA ILE A 161 6.06 -10.04 -15.43
C ILE A 161 6.34 -10.93 -14.21
N ALA A 162 5.58 -10.77 -13.13
CA ALA A 162 5.76 -11.58 -11.92
C ALA A 162 5.42 -13.07 -12.09
N ARG A 163 4.64 -13.44 -13.12
CA ARG A 163 4.32 -14.83 -13.46
C ARG A 163 5.33 -15.49 -14.40
N ALA A 164 6.08 -14.69 -15.15
CA ALA A 164 7.08 -15.16 -16.11
C ALA A 164 8.41 -15.59 -15.46
N HIS A 165 8.59 -15.26 -14.18
CA HIS A 165 9.72 -15.65 -13.33
C HIS A 165 9.29 -16.68 -12.28
#